data_AF-K6UKP9-F1
#
_entry.id   AF-K6UKP9-F1
#
_cell.length_a   1.000
_cell.length_b   1.000
_cell.length_c   1.000
_cell.angle_alpha   90.00
_cell.angle_beta   90.00
_cell.angle_gamma   90.00
#
_symmetry.space_group_name_H-M   'P 1'
#
loop_
_entity.id
_entity.type
_entity.pdbx_description
1 polymer ?
#
loop_
_entity_poly.entity_id
_entity_poly.type
_entity_poly.pdbx_seq_one_letter_code
_entity_poly.pdbx_strand_id
1 'polypeptide(L)'
;MTSPNGLHNTAQPNRTNSGGIELMEITKEDHEIQKYKNKLHKKIWICLKRNNEKEFEKLHNELSMYHLKDEVSYSILLHGKLIISNGGDIKECFKLLDEMKQNKVHHSLVRLNERLLCSYCELAKLNAKPRTKQWIKILRTVWFTSALIKARRQKFIIRNLTRMKKMRGDDNSALLGNFNSMFNIHSLQSLYVEGRDPLL
;
A
#
# COMPACT_ATOMS: atom_id res chain seq x y z
N MET A 1 -12.09 -35.21 -66.37
CA MET A 1 -11.89 -36.08 -65.19
C MET A 1 -10.39 -36.37 -65.15
N THR A 2 -9.56 -35.94 -64.21
CA THR A 2 -9.67 -35.54 -62.80
C THR A 2 -8.51 -34.56 -62.47
N SER A 3 -8.70 -33.71 -61.46
CA SER A 3 -7.71 -32.81 -60.83
C SER A 3 -7.52 -33.27 -59.36
N PRO A 4 -6.61 -32.73 -58.52
CA PRO A 4 -5.37 -31.97 -58.75
C PRO A 4 -4.24 -32.22 -57.69
N ASN A 5 -3.20 -31.36 -57.72
CA ASN A 5 -2.41 -30.78 -56.60
C ASN A 5 -1.06 -31.39 -56.16
N GLY A 6 -0.06 -30.49 -56.07
CA GLY A 6 1.15 -30.68 -55.26
C GLY A 6 2.33 -29.75 -55.59
N LEU A 7 2.19 -28.43 -55.44
CA LEU A 7 3.31 -27.48 -55.42
C LEU A 7 3.60 -27.10 -53.97
N HIS A 8 4.85 -27.26 -53.51
CA HIS A 8 5.32 -26.63 -52.27
C HIS A 8 6.74 -26.08 -52.45
N ASN A 9 6.79 -24.75 -52.59
CA ASN A 9 8.00 -23.93 -52.47
C ASN A 9 8.42 -23.83 -50.99
N THR A 10 9.73 -23.87 -50.77
CA THR A 10 10.42 -23.65 -49.52
C THR A 10 10.55 -22.15 -49.23
N ALA A 11 10.04 -21.71 -48.07
CA ALA A 11 10.36 -20.41 -47.47
C ALA A 11 10.64 -20.61 -45.96
N GLN A 12 11.66 -19.89 -45.51
CA GLN A 12 12.30 -19.95 -44.18
C GLN A 12 11.44 -19.33 -43.04
N PRO A 13 11.89 -19.37 -41.77
CA PRO A 13 11.05 -19.62 -40.60
C PRO A 13 10.43 -18.35 -40.01
N ASN A 14 9.13 -18.39 -39.71
CA ASN A 14 8.49 -17.40 -38.86
C ASN A 14 8.44 -17.87 -37.42
N ARG A 15 9.30 -17.24 -36.59
CA ARG A 15 9.12 -17.15 -35.14
C ARG A 15 7.80 -16.45 -34.85
N THR A 16 6.82 -17.15 -34.30
CA THR A 16 5.69 -16.52 -33.62
C THR A 16 5.97 -16.50 -32.12
N ASN A 17 6.48 -15.35 -31.67
CA ASN A 17 6.41 -14.92 -30.29
C ASN A 17 4.94 -14.85 -29.86
N SER A 18 4.53 -15.76 -28.99
CA SER A 18 3.36 -15.56 -28.11
C SER A 18 3.79 -15.73 -26.66
N GLY A 19 4.76 -14.91 -26.24
CA GLY A 19 5.01 -14.67 -24.83
C GLY A 19 3.86 -13.84 -24.26
N GLY A 20 2.78 -14.52 -23.88
CA GLY A 20 1.76 -13.94 -23.02
C GLY A 20 2.45 -13.33 -21.81
N ILE A 21 2.17 -12.06 -21.54
CA ILE A 21 2.65 -11.39 -20.34
C ILE A 21 1.98 -12.11 -19.17
N GLU A 22 2.68 -13.07 -18.55
CA GLU A 22 2.31 -13.59 -17.24
C GLU A 22 2.41 -12.43 -16.24
N LEU A 23 1.27 -11.77 -16.06
CA LEU A 23 1.06 -10.79 -15.00
C LEU A 23 1.31 -11.54 -13.69
N MET A 24 2.41 -11.23 -12.99
CA MET A 24 2.75 -11.89 -11.73
C MET A 24 1.51 -11.94 -10.83
N GLU A 25 0.98 -13.15 -10.65
CA GLU A 25 -0.23 -13.37 -9.86
C GLU A 25 0.10 -13.04 -8.40
N ILE A 26 -0.62 -12.06 -7.85
CA ILE A 26 -0.66 -11.84 -6.40
C ILE A 26 -1.08 -13.18 -5.80
N THR A 27 -0.33 -13.70 -4.83
CA THR A 27 -0.68 -14.98 -4.22
C THR A 27 -2.09 -14.88 -3.62
N LYS A 28 -2.84 -15.99 -3.59
CA LYS A 28 -4.18 -16.00 -3.00
C LYS A 28 -4.16 -15.49 -1.55
N GLU A 29 -3.09 -15.78 -0.81
CA GLU A 29 -2.85 -15.33 0.56
C GLU A 29 -2.65 -13.82 0.65
N ASP A 30 -1.80 -13.23 -0.20
CA ASP A 30 -1.59 -11.78 -0.29
C ASP A 30 -2.88 -11.03 -0.65
N HIS A 31 -3.65 -11.58 -1.61
CA HIS A 31 -4.93 -11.02 -2.00
C HIS A 31 -5.93 -11.01 -0.82
N GLU A 32 -6.01 -12.11 -0.06
CA GLU A 32 -6.89 -12.18 1.10
C GLU A 32 -6.41 -11.27 2.25
N ILE A 33 -5.11 -11.11 2.48
CA ILE A 33 -4.55 -10.13 3.43
C ILE A 33 -4.97 -8.71 3.02
N GLN A 34 -4.80 -8.34 1.76
CA GLN A 34 -5.15 -7.00 1.29
C GLN A 34 -6.64 -6.71 1.41
N LYS A 35 -7.48 -7.70 1.05
CA LYS A 35 -8.93 -7.63 1.17
C LYS A 35 -9.37 -7.48 2.62
N TYR A 36 -8.71 -8.21 3.53
CA TYR A 36 -8.94 -8.08 4.97
C TYR A 36 -8.53 -6.68 5.49
N LYS A 37 -7.35 -6.16 5.12
CA LYS A 37 -6.94 -4.78 5.46
C LYS A 37 -7.96 -3.75 4.98
N ASN A 38 -8.41 -3.85 3.72
CA ASN A 38 -9.43 -2.95 3.16
C ASN A 38 -10.76 -3.02 3.93
N LYS A 39 -11.15 -4.22 4.37
CA LYS A 39 -12.33 -4.42 5.23
C LYS A 39 -12.16 -3.70 6.57
N LEU A 40 -10.99 -3.79 7.20
CA LEU A 40 -10.69 -3.09 8.46
C LEU A 40 -10.71 -1.57 8.25
N HIS A 41 -10.04 -1.05 7.22
CA HIS A 41 -10.07 0.39 6.91
C HIS A 41 -11.51 0.90 6.73
N LYS A 42 -12.34 0.16 5.97
CA LYS A 42 -13.76 0.49 5.78
C LYS A 42 -14.55 0.50 7.09
N LYS A 43 -14.29 -0.46 8.00
CA LYS A 43 -14.93 -0.46 9.33
C LYS A 43 -14.50 0.76 10.15
N ILE A 44 -13.20 1.08 10.16
CA ILE A 44 -12.67 2.27 10.86
C ILE A 44 -13.33 3.53 10.31
N TRP A 45 -13.48 3.68 8.99
CA TRP A 45 -14.22 4.81 8.40
C TRP A 45 -15.61 5.02 9.00
N ILE A 46 -16.38 3.93 9.06
CA ILE A 46 -17.77 3.95 9.49
C ILE A 46 -17.83 4.27 10.98
N CYS A 47 -16.97 3.63 11.75
CA CYS A 47 -16.78 3.86 13.19
C CYS A 47 -16.47 5.34 13.49
N LEU A 48 -15.52 5.95 12.77
CA LEU A 48 -15.13 7.36 12.96
C LEU A 48 -16.26 8.33 12.64
N LYS A 49 -17.10 8.05 11.63
CA LYS A 49 -18.29 8.86 11.36
C LYS A 49 -19.35 8.77 12.46
N ARG A 50 -19.40 7.65 13.18
CA ARG A 50 -20.32 7.39 14.29
C ARG A 50 -19.75 7.79 15.65
N ASN A 51 -18.49 8.24 15.70
CA ASN A 51 -17.75 8.54 16.92
C ASN A 51 -17.76 7.38 17.94
N ASN A 52 -17.58 6.15 17.47
CA ASN A 52 -17.61 4.95 18.32
C ASN A 52 -16.21 4.57 18.82
N GLU A 53 -15.78 5.16 19.92
CA GLU A 53 -14.44 4.97 20.52
C GLU A 53 -14.09 3.50 20.77
N LYS A 54 -14.97 2.74 21.43
CA LYS A 54 -14.71 1.32 21.77
C LYS A 54 -14.46 0.46 20.53
N GLU A 55 -15.23 0.69 19.47
CA GLU A 55 -15.03 -0.02 18.20
C GLU A 55 -13.73 0.42 17.50
N PHE A 56 -13.38 1.70 17.60
CA PHE A 56 -12.12 2.21 17.05
C PHE A 56 -10.92 1.56 17.73
N GLU A 57 -10.89 1.49 19.06
CA GLU A 57 -9.80 0.84 19.81
C GLU A 57 -9.66 -0.64 19.45
N LYS A 58 -10.76 -1.37 19.33
CA LYS A 58 -10.74 -2.76 18.88
C LYS A 58 -10.09 -2.90 17.50
N LEU A 59 -10.50 -2.08 16.54
CA LEU A 59 -9.97 -2.11 15.17
C LEU A 59 -8.50 -1.63 15.12
N HIS A 60 -8.13 -0.68 15.97
CA HIS A 60 -6.74 -0.21 16.13
C HIS A 60 -5.84 -1.35 16.62
N ASN A 61 -6.26 -2.09 17.63
CA ASN A 61 -5.54 -3.25 18.17
C ASN A 61 -5.44 -4.37 17.13
N GLU A 62 -6.52 -4.65 16.40
CA GLU A 62 -6.55 -5.64 15.32
C GLU A 62 -5.54 -5.32 14.21
N LEU A 63 -5.41 -4.04 13.81
CA LEU A 63 -4.37 -3.61 12.87
C LEU A 63 -2.94 -3.66 13.43
N SER A 64 -2.79 -3.57 14.76
CA SER A 64 -1.49 -3.53 15.43
C SER A 64 -0.91 -4.92 15.73
N MET A 65 -1.74 -5.95 15.90
CA MET A 65 -1.28 -7.29 16.31
C MET A 65 -0.57 -8.12 15.23
N TYR A 66 -0.74 -7.80 13.95
CA TYR A 66 -0.38 -8.72 12.85
C TYR A 66 0.57 -8.12 11.79
N HIS A 67 1.35 -7.09 12.13
CA HIS A 67 2.13 -6.32 11.13
C HIS A 67 1.28 -5.88 9.92
N LEU A 68 -0.02 -5.63 10.15
CA LEU A 68 -0.97 -5.30 9.10
C LEU A 68 -0.95 -3.81 8.75
N LYS A 69 -0.20 -2.99 9.50
CA LYS A 69 -0.10 -1.55 9.23
C LYS A 69 0.63 -1.31 7.90
N ASP A 70 -0.10 -0.79 6.92
CA ASP A 70 0.44 -0.22 5.69
C ASP A 70 0.29 1.31 5.70
N GLU A 71 0.61 1.96 4.59
CA GLU A 71 0.48 3.42 4.46
C GLU A 71 -0.93 3.95 4.78
N VAL A 72 -1.97 3.18 4.44
CA VAL A 72 -3.36 3.55 4.69
C VAL A 72 -3.68 3.33 6.16
N SER A 73 -3.28 2.19 6.73
CA SER A 73 -3.46 1.88 8.16
C SER A 73 -2.83 2.94 9.06
N TYR A 74 -1.57 3.33 8.81
CA TYR A 74 -0.92 4.35 9.64
C TYR A 74 -1.68 5.68 9.59
N SER A 75 -2.01 6.14 8.40
CA SER A 75 -2.67 7.43 8.22
C SER A 75 -4.09 7.44 8.81
N ILE A 76 -4.88 6.37 8.63
CA ILE A 76 -6.24 6.30 9.18
C ILE A 76 -6.23 6.18 10.71
N LEU A 77 -5.27 5.46 11.30
CA LEU A 77 -5.14 5.33 12.75
C LEU A 77 -4.70 6.65 13.39
N LEU A 78 -3.72 7.35 12.80
CA LEU A 78 -3.24 8.65 13.30
C LEU A 78 -4.38 9.67 13.33
N HIS A 79 -5.05 9.88 12.20
CA HIS A 79 -6.14 10.85 12.12
C HIS A 79 -7.39 10.38 12.88
N GLY A 80 -7.63 9.08 12.95
CA GLY A 80 -8.73 8.49 13.73
C GLY A 80 -8.55 8.72 15.24
N LYS A 81 -7.34 8.55 15.76
CA LYS A 81 -6.99 8.82 17.16
C LYS A 81 -7.23 10.28 17.53
N LEU A 82 -6.88 11.19 16.62
CA LEU A 82 -7.15 12.63 16.80
C LEU A 82 -8.65 12.95 16.82
N ILE A 83 -9.45 12.26 15.99
CA ILE A 83 -10.91 12.41 15.93
C ILE A 83 -11.58 11.92 17.20
N ILE A 84 -11.28 10.69 17.62
CA ILE A 84 -11.93 10.01 18.75
C ILE A 84 -11.61 10.73 20.07
N SER A 85 -10.33 11.06 20.28
CA SER A 85 -9.89 11.77 21.50
C SER A 85 -10.19 13.26 21.49
N ASN A 86 -10.73 13.81 20.38
CA ASN A 86 -10.90 15.25 20.18
C ASN A 86 -9.61 16.08 20.45
N GLY A 87 -8.46 15.49 20.11
CA GLY A 87 -7.13 16.06 20.36
C GLY A 87 -6.49 15.70 21.71
N GLY A 88 -7.16 14.92 22.56
CA GLY A 88 -6.60 14.47 23.85
C GLY A 88 -5.37 13.57 23.70
N ASP A 89 -5.32 12.77 22.63
CA ASP A 89 -4.26 11.77 22.39
C ASP A 89 -3.22 12.24 21.37
N ILE A 90 -2.89 13.53 21.34
CA ILE A 90 -1.89 14.08 20.39
C ILE A 90 -0.53 13.37 20.53
N LYS A 91 -0.11 13.01 21.74
CA LYS A 91 1.15 12.29 21.97
C LYS A 91 1.17 10.93 21.25
N GLU A 92 0.07 10.18 21.29
CA GLU A 92 -0.06 8.91 20.56
C GLU A 92 -0.07 9.12 19.04
N CYS A 93 -0.61 10.25 18.56
CA CYS A 93 -0.55 10.59 17.14
C CYS A 93 0.90 10.81 16.66
N PHE A 94 1.75 11.45 17.48
CA PHE A 94 3.17 11.59 17.18
C PHE A 94 3.92 10.25 17.27
N LYS A 95 3.58 9.36 18.21
CA LYS A 95 4.14 8.00 18.23
C LYS A 95 3.84 7.24 16.94
N LEU A 96 2.60 7.29 16.45
CA LEU A 96 2.24 6.69 15.16
C LEU A 96 3.04 7.29 14.00
N LEU A 97 3.32 8.59 14.03
CA LEU A 97 4.16 9.24 13.03
C LEU A 97 5.62 8.75 13.08
N ASP A 98 6.17 8.53 14.27
CA ASP A 98 7.51 7.97 14.44
C ASP A 98 7.55 6.51 14.02
N GLU A 99 6.51 5.72 14.31
CA GLU A 99 6.34 4.37 13.77
C GLU A 99 6.32 4.40 12.23
N MET A 100 5.65 5.36 11.58
CA MET A 100 5.68 5.49 10.13
C MET A 100 7.11 5.70 9.59
N LYS A 101 7.91 6.54 10.26
CA LYS A 101 9.31 6.81 9.90
C LYS A 101 10.16 5.54 10.05
N GLN A 102 10.00 4.83 11.16
CA GLN A 102 10.74 3.59 11.46
C GLN A 102 10.37 2.47 10.48
N ASN A 103 9.08 2.32 10.18
CA ASN A 103 8.55 1.28 9.29
C ASN A 103 8.62 1.65 7.81
N LYS A 104 9.42 2.65 7.42
CA LYS A 104 9.65 2.97 6.00
C LYS A 104 8.36 3.25 5.22
N VAL A 105 7.41 3.95 5.84
CA VAL A 105 6.33 4.59 5.08
C VAL A 105 6.94 5.65 4.16
N HIS A 106 6.35 5.83 2.98
CA HIS A 106 6.81 6.80 2.00
C HIS A 106 6.97 8.19 2.61
N HIS A 107 8.14 8.81 2.43
CA HIS A 107 8.51 10.09 3.04
C HIS A 107 7.50 11.22 2.75
N SER A 108 6.91 11.27 1.55
CA SER A 108 5.91 12.31 1.24
C SER A 108 4.62 12.11 2.03
N LEU A 109 4.26 10.86 2.35
CA LEU A 109 3.09 10.57 3.18
C LEU A 109 3.36 10.87 4.65
N VAL A 110 4.58 10.56 5.12
CA VAL A 110 5.04 10.96 6.46
C VAL A 110 4.95 12.49 6.60
N ARG A 111 5.52 13.25 5.66
CA ARG A 111 5.47 14.72 5.66
C ARG A 111 4.05 15.27 5.62
N LEU A 112 3.16 14.66 4.84
CA LEU A 112 1.75 15.07 4.79
C LEU A 112 1.08 14.91 6.16
N ASN A 113 1.20 13.74 6.79
CA ASN A 113 0.60 13.47 8.09
C ASN A 113 1.21 14.36 9.18
N GLU A 114 2.54 14.54 9.19
CA GLU A 114 3.26 15.41 10.12
C GLU A 114 2.78 16.85 10.04
N ARG A 115 2.72 17.42 8.83
CA ARG A 115 2.25 18.80 8.64
C ARG A 115 0.81 18.99 9.09
N LEU A 116 -0.09 18.05 8.76
CA LEU A 116 -1.48 18.12 9.21
C LEU A 116 -1.59 18.03 10.75
N LEU A 117 -0.81 17.15 11.38
CA LEU A 117 -0.80 17.02 12.84
C LEU A 117 -0.26 18.29 13.51
N CYS A 118 0.83 18.86 13.00
CA CYS A 118 1.36 20.16 13.47
C CYS A 118 0.34 21.28 13.30
N SER A 119 -0.30 21.42 12.14
CA SER A 119 -1.34 22.43 11.92
C SER A 119 -2.53 22.25 12.85
N TYR A 120 -2.94 21.02 13.15
CA TYR A 120 -3.98 20.78 14.17
C TYR A 120 -3.55 21.31 15.54
N CYS A 121 -2.32 21.01 15.96
CA CYS A 121 -1.78 21.45 17.25
C CYS A 121 -1.67 22.98 17.35
N GLU A 122 -1.19 23.63 16.29
CA GLU A 122 -1.10 25.09 16.20
C GLU A 122 -2.49 25.74 16.33
N LEU A 123 -3.47 25.25 15.56
CA LEU A 123 -4.85 25.74 15.64
C LEU A 123 -5.48 25.49 17.01
N ALA A 124 -5.17 24.37 17.65
CA ALA A 124 -5.65 24.08 19.00
C ALA A 124 -5.10 25.07 20.04
N LYS A 125 -3.82 25.46 19.94
CA LYS A 125 -3.22 26.49 20.81
C LYS A 125 -3.86 27.86 20.61
N LEU A 126 -4.36 28.15 19.42
CA LEU A 126 -5.06 29.39 19.08
C LEU A 126 -6.57 29.35 19.36
N ASN A 127 -7.08 28.30 20.04
CA ASN A 127 -8.51 28.06 20.24
C ASN A 127 -9.33 28.02 18.92
N ALA A 128 -8.65 27.74 17.80
CA ALA A 128 -9.22 27.68 16.45
C ALA A 128 -9.25 26.24 15.91
N LYS A 129 -9.31 25.23 16.79
CA LYS A 129 -9.23 23.83 16.38
C LYS A 129 -10.36 23.45 15.41
N PRO A 130 -10.06 22.67 14.37
CA PRO A 130 -11.08 22.22 13.42
C PRO A 130 -12.09 21.31 14.12
N ARG A 131 -13.37 21.46 13.74
CA ARG A 131 -14.44 20.58 14.23
C ARG A 131 -14.23 19.16 13.70
N THR A 132 -14.69 18.16 14.45
CA THR A 132 -14.60 16.74 14.06
C THR A 132 -15.11 16.48 12.64
N LYS A 133 -16.24 17.10 12.26
CA LYS A 133 -16.81 16.98 10.90
C LYS A 133 -15.87 17.52 9.80
N GLN A 134 -15.11 18.57 10.08
CA GLN A 134 -14.12 19.11 9.15
C GLN A 134 -12.90 18.20 9.08
N TRP A 135 -12.45 17.68 10.23
CA TRP A 135 -11.30 16.78 10.26
C TRP A 135 -11.58 15.42 9.59
N ILE A 136 -12.83 14.93 9.63
CA ILE A 136 -13.26 13.76 8.84
C ILE A 136 -13.08 13.99 7.33
N LYS A 137 -13.27 15.23 6.83
CA LYS A 137 -13.02 15.55 5.42
C LYS A 137 -11.52 15.49 5.11
N ILE A 138 -10.68 16.02 6.01
CA ILE A 138 -9.23 15.91 5.90
C ILE A 138 -8.79 14.44 5.90
N LEU A 139 -9.33 13.63 6.81
CA LEU A 139 -9.08 12.19 6.85
C LEU A 139 -9.43 11.51 5.52
N ARG A 140 -10.55 11.87 4.87
CA ARG A 140 -10.92 11.31 3.56
C ARG A 140 -9.84 11.60 2.51
N THR A 141 -9.32 12.83 2.48
CA THR A 141 -8.24 13.22 1.57
C THR A 141 -6.95 12.46 1.86
N VAL A 142 -6.59 12.35 3.15
CA VAL A 142 -5.40 11.62 3.59
C VAL A 142 -5.49 10.14 3.24
N TRP A 143 -6.64 9.50 3.46
CA TRP A 143 -6.88 8.12 3.05
C TRP A 143 -6.65 7.96 1.56
N PHE A 144 -7.35 8.75 0.73
CA PHE A 144 -7.24 8.64 -0.72
C PHE A 144 -5.79 8.81 -1.19
N THR A 145 -5.08 9.80 -0.64
CA THR A 145 -3.66 10.04 -0.93
C THR A 145 -2.78 8.85 -0.51
N SER A 146 -3.01 8.28 0.67
CA SER A 146 -2.29 7.11 1.16
C SER A 146 -2.48 5.90 0.26
N ALA A 147 -3.72 5.65 -0.18
CA ALA A 147 -4.06 4.56 -1.07
C ALA A 147 -3.40 4.72 -2.45
N LEU A 148 -3.35 5.96 -2.97
CA LEU A 148 -2.66 6.25 -4.23
C LEU A 148 -1.14 6.03 -4.13
N ILE A 149 -0.51 6.53 -3.06
CA ILE A 149 0.94 6.34 -2.86
C ILE A 149 1.25 4.85 -2.75
N LYS A 150 0.51 4.11 -1.93
CA LYS A 150 0.65 2.66 -1.80
C LYS A 150 0.52 1.95 -3.14
N ALA A 151 -0.54 2.24 -3.90
CA ALA A 151 -0.77 1.61 -5.20
C ALA A 151 0.37 1.91 -6.19
N ARG A 152 0.92 3.12 -6.18
CA ARG A 152 2.07 3.49 -7.02
C ARG A 152 3.33 2.73 -6.62
N ARG A 153 3.62 2.63 -5.32
CA ARG A 153 4.79 1.87 -4.81
C ARG A 153 4.68 0.39 -5.17
N GLN A 154 3.53 -0.22 -4.92
CA GLN A 154 3.27 -1.61 -5.29
C GLN A 154 3.44 -1.85 -6.80
N LYS A 155 2.91 -0.96 -7.64
CA LYS A 155 3.04 -1.07 -9.11
C LYS A 155 4.49 -0.96 -9.57
N PHE A 156 5.29 -0.08 -8.96
CA PHE A 156 6.71 0.05 -9.30
C PHE A 156 7.48 -1.24 -8.98
N ILE A 157 7.24 -1.83 -7.82
CA ILE A 157 7.92 -3.06 -7.39
C ILE A 157 7.59 -4.21 -8.32
N ILE A 158 6.29 -4.41 -8.62
CA ILE A 158 5.86 -5.45 -9.55
C ILE A 158 6.59 -5.29 -10.89
N ARG A 159 6.67 -4.07 -11.45
CA ARG A 159 7.39 -3.82 -12.71
C ARG A 159 8.88 -4.15 -12.62
N ASN A 160 9.55 -3.78 -11.54
CA ASN A 160 10.97 -4.07 -11.36
C ASN A 160 11.23 -5.56 -11.19
N LEU A 161 10.38 -6.27 -10.44
CA LEU A 161 10.45 -7.72 -10.30
C LEU A 161 10.28 -8.40 -11.66
N THR A 162 9.30 -7.99 -12.47
CA THR A 162 9.11 -8.51 -13.84
C THR A 162 10.33 -8.25 -14.73
N ARG A 163 10.93 -7.05 -14.66
CA ARG A 163 12.13 -6.71 -15.43
C ARG A 163 13.33 -7.58 -15.03
N MET A 164 13.55 -7.77 -13.73
CA MET A 164 14.65 -8.58 -13.19
C MET A 164 14.52 -10.06 -13.58
N LYS A 165 13.31 -10.62 -13.56
CA LYS A 165 13.05 -11.98 -14.04
C LYS A 165 13.41 -12.14 -15.52
N LYS A 166 12.94 -11.21 -16.37
CA LYS A 166 13.24 -11.22 -17.82
C LYS A 166 14.75 -11.14 -18.12
N MET A 167 15.53 -10.50 -17.26
CA MET A 167 16.99 -10.38 -17.41
C MET A 167 17.77 -11.62 -16.95
N ARG A 168 17.23 -12.47 -16.06
CA ARG A 168 17.96 -13.61 -15.46
C ARG A 168 17.72 -14.98 -16.11
N GLY A 169 16.77 -15.08 -17.04
CA GLY A 169 16.38 -16.36 -17.65
C GLY A 169 15.65 -17.28 -16.65
N ASP A 170 14.80 -18.18 -17.16
CA ASP A 170 13.89 -19.02 -16.37
C ASP A 170 14.60 -20.12 -15.53
N ASP A 171 15.93 -20.26 -15.63
CA ASP A 171 16.67 -21.41 -15.09
C ASP A 171 17.03 -21.34 -13.60
N ASN A 172 16.68 -20.27 -12.87
CA ASN A 172 17.01 -20.12 -11.44
C ASN A 172 15.76 -19.98 -10.54
N SER A 173 14.86 -20.97 -10.61
CA SER A 173 13.67 -21.12 -9.77
C SER A 173 13.95 -21.04 -8.25
N ALA A 174 15.08 -21.60 -7.79
CA ALA A 174 15.47 -21.61 -6.38
C ALA A 174 15.77 -20.21 -5.80
N LEU A 175 16.27 -19.28 -6.63
CA LEU A 175 16.49 -17.88 -6.23
C LEU A 175 15.17 -17.10 -6.19
N LEU A 176 14.20 -17.42 -7.05
CA LEU A 176 12.87 -16.80 -7.05
C LEU A 176 12.11 -17.04 -5.73
N GLY A 177 12.24 -18.23 -5.15
CA GLY A 177 11.67 -18.57 -3.84
C GLY A 177 12.24 -17.71 -2.71
N ASN A 178 13.57 -17.53 -2.68
CA ASN A 178 14.23 -16.62 -1.75
C ASN A 178 13.85 -15.15 -2.01
N PHE A 179 13.67 -14.73 -3.26
CA PHE A 179 13.29 -13.37 -3.63
C PHE A 179 11.83 -13.00 -3.26
N ASN A 180 10.88 -13.93 -3.43
CA ASN A 180 9.51 -13.74 -2.94
C ASN A 180 9.46 -13.65 -1.41
N SER A 181 10.36 -14.35 -0.70
CA SER A 181 10.50 -14.19 0.76
C SER A 181 11.08 -12.82 1.16
N MET A 182 11.97 -12.24 0.33
CA MET A 182 12.55 -10.90 0.55
C MET A 182 11.59 -9.75 0.22
N PHE A 183 10.69 -9.93 -0.76
CA PHE A 183 9.79 -8.88 -1.26
C PHE A 183 8.32 -9.19 -0.97
N ASN A 184 7.92 -9.04 0.29
CA ASN A 184 6.50 -9.06 0.66
C ASN A 184 5.85 -7.72 0.27
N ILE A 185 4.90 -7.69 -0.67
CA ILE A 185 4.19 -6.46 -1.11
C ILE A 185 3.37 -5.77 -0.01
N HIS A 186 3.22 -6.43 1.13
CA HIS A 186 2.55 -5.94 2.34
C HIS A 186 3.51 -5.50 3.43
N SER A 187 4.81 -5.79 3.32
CA SER A 187 5.85 -5.21 4.16
C SER A 187 6.28 -3.87 3.57
N LEU A 188 6.37 -2.83 4.39
CA LEU A 188 6.76 -1.48 3.94
C LEU A 188 8.26 -1.38 3.65
N GLN A 189 9.06 -2.21 4.32
CA GLN A 189 10.52 -2.25 4.21
C GLN A 189 10.97 -2.84 2.87
N SER A 190 10.32 -3.91 2.43
CA SER A 190 10.54 -4.53 1.11
C SER A 190 10.17 -3.62 -0.04
N LEU A 191 9.44 -2.52 0.21
CA LEU A 191 9.15 -1.54 -0.83
C LEU A 191 10.36 -0.66 -1.17
N TYR A 192 11.45 -0.67 -0.38
CA TYR A 192 12.68 0.06 -0.68
C TYR A 192 13.63 -0.82 -1.50
N VAL A 193 14.12 -0.31 -2.64
CA VAL A 193 15.12 -0.99 -3.48
C VAL A 193 16.46 -0.34 -3.21
N GLU A 194 17.46 -1.13 -2.78
CA GLU A 194 18.84 -0.65 -2.50
C GLU A 194 18.87 0.55 -1.51
N GLY A 195 17.93 0.60 -0.56
CA GLY A 195 17.83 1.68 0.42
C GLY A 195 17.22 2.99 -0.12
N ARG A 196 16.74 3.04 -1.36
CA ARG A 196 15.99 4.17 -1.93
C ARG A 196 14.50 3.85 -2.06
N ASP A 197 13.68 4.88 -1.90
CA ASP A 197 12.24 4.77 -2.12
C ASP A 197 11.97 4.65 -3.63
N PRO A 198 11.08 3.74 -4.06
CA PRO A 198 10.76 3.49 -5.47
C PRO A 198 10.16 4.69 -6.22
N LEU A 199 9.72 5.73 -5.50
CA LEU A 199 9.20 6.96 -6.08
C LEU A 199 10.19 8.14 -5.97
N LEU A 200 11.43 7.91 -5.53
CA LEU A 200 12.52 8.90 -5.45
C LEU A 200 13.65 8.63 -6.43
#